data_AF-A0A957PYG8-F1
#
_entry.id   AF-A0A957PYG8-F1
#
_cell.length_a   1.000
_cell.length_b   1.000
_cell.length_c   1.000
_cell.angle_alpha   90.00
_cell.angle_beta   90.00
_cell.angle_gamma   90.00
#
_symmetry.space_group_name_H-M   'P 1'
#
loop_
_entity.id
_entity.type
_entity.pdbx_description
1 polymer ?
#
loop_
_entity_poly.entity_id
_entity_poly.type
_entity_poly.pdbx_seq_one_letter_code
_entity_poly.pdbx_strand_id
1 'polypeptide(L)'
;MPSTINQTYLNFDLLITRAGEGYRAYVIDAPGGDAAVSFALPPDMLTGERLVHGGGTRRGARLRNPSPTTPPPDLRTRGRTLFETIFRDEVRSVLVASQSEA
;
A
#
# COMPACT_ATOMS: atom_id res chain seq x y z
N MET A 1 1.65 31.68 25.33
CA MET A 1 1.35 30.25 25.58
C MET A 1 1.24 29.58 24.22
N PRO A 2 2.16 28.68 23.82
CA PRO A 2 1.97 27.92 22.59
C PRO A 2 0.82 26.93 22.82
N SER A 3 -0.22 27.01 22.00
CA SER A 3 -1.29 26.01 21.96
C SER A 3 -0.70 24.72 21.42
N THR A 4 -0.51 23.72 22.28
CA THR A 4 -0.13 22.38 21.86
C THR A 4 -1.25 21.82 20.99
N ILE A 5 -1.03 21.76 19.68
CA ILE A 5 -1.94 21.11 18.75
C ILE A 5 -1.95 19.63 19.14
N ASN A 6 -2.98 19.17 19.83
CA ASN A 6 -3.13 17.79 20.23
C ASN A 6 -3.59 16.99 19.00
N GLN A 7 -2.66 16.70 18.09
CA GLN A 7 -2.93 15.91 16.89
C GLN A 7 -3.18 14.45 17.31
N THR A 8 -4.45 14.07 17.33
CA THR A 8 -4.87 12.67 17.45
C THR A 8 -4.66 12.02 16.09
N TYR A 9 -3.85 10.97 16.04
CA TYR A 9 -3.67 10.17 14.82
C TYR A 9 -4.82 9.16 14.71
N LEU A 10 -5.43 9.09 13.53
CA LEU A 10 -6.39 8.05 13.17
C LEU A 10 -5.68 6.94 12.39
N ASN A 11 -6.04 5.69 12.68
CA ASN A 11 -5.54 4.53 11.94
C ASN A 11 -6.34 4.33 10.66
N PHE A 12 -5.69 3.71 9.68
CA PHE A 12 -6.31 3.28 8.43
C PHE A 12 -5.57 2.03 7.99
N ASP A 13 -6.01 0.87 8.46
CA ASP A 13 -5.28 -0.37 8.23
C ASP A 13 -5.77 -1.05 6.96
N LEU A 14 -4.84 -1.67 6.24
CA LEU A 14 -5.11 -2.37 4.99
C LEU A 14 -4.60 -3.82 5.08
N LEU A 15 -5.52 -4.77 4.94
CA LEU A 15 -5.20 -6.19 4.78
C LEU A 15 -5.19 -6.56 3.30
N ILE A 16 -4.01 -6.89 2.77
CA ILE A 16 -3.86 -7.36 1.38
C ILE A 16 -3.67 -8.86 1.37
N THR A 17 -4.52 -9.57 0.62
CA THR A 17 -4.48 -11.02 0.46
C THR A 17 -4.39 -11.39 -1.01
N ARG A 18 -3.80 -12.54 -1.31
CA ARG A 18 -3.81 -13.09 -2.68
C ARG A 18 -5.18 -13.72 -2.96
N ALA A 19 -5.77 -13.43 -4.11
CA ALA A 19 -7.06 -13.95 -4.55
C ALA A 19 -6.97 -14.42 -6.01
N GLY A 20 -6.76 -15.73 -6.22
CA GLY A 20 -6.52 -16.31 -7.54
C GLY A 20 -5.26 -15.75 -8.21
N GLU A 21 -5.42 -15.23 -9.43
CA GLU A 21 -4.36 -14.55 -10.20
C GLU A 21 -4.11 -13.09 -9.77
N GLY A 22 -4.93 -12.56 -8.86
CA GLY A 22 -4.84 -11.18 -8.39
C GLY A 22 -4.71 -11.07 -6.87
N TYR A 23 -5.10 -9.91 -6.36
CA TYR A 23 -5.06 -9.54 -4.96
C TYR A 23 -6.39 -8.93 -4.55
N ARG A 24 -6.70 -9.02 -3.26
CA ARG A 24 -7.81 -8.33 -2.63
C ARG A 24 -7.31 -7.56 -1.42
N ALA A 25 -7.57 -6.25 -1.42
CA ALA A 25 -7.33 -5.38 -0.28
C ALA A 25 -8.65 -5.19 0.48
N TYR A 26 -8.55 -5.21 1.80
CA TYR A 26 -9.63 -4.89 2.73
C TYR A 26 -9.15 -3.76 3.63
N VAL A 27 -9.95 -2.70 3.72
CA VAL A 27 -9.80 -1.71 4.79
C VAL A 27 -10.30 -2.37 6.06
N ILE A 28 -9.47 -2.31 7.10
CA ILE A 28 -9.78 -2.81 8.44
C ILE A 28 -9.46 -1.70 9.43
N ASP A 29 -10.24 -1.59 10.49
CA ASP A 29 -10.02 -0.62 11.59
C ASP A 29 -9.79 0.83 11.09
N ALA A 30 -10.71 1.30 10.24
CA ALA A 30 -10.72 2.68 9.75
C ALA A 30 -11.97 3.43 10.26
N PRO A 31 -11.85 4.72 10.65
CA PRO A 31 -12.97 5.51 11.13
C PRO A 31 -14.13 5.60 10.12
N GLY A 32 -13.81 5.77 8.85
CA GLY A 32 -14.76 5.83 7.74
C GLY A 32 -15.41 4.49 7.36
N GLY A 33 -15.15 3.41 8.11
CA GLY A 33 -15.73 2.08 7.92
C GLY A 33 -14.87 1.11 7.09
N ASP A 34 -15.51 0.03 6.65
CA ASP A 34 -14.84 -1.07 5.92
C ASP A 34 -15.12 -0.98 4.41
N ALA A 35 -14.12 -1.35 3.61
CA ALA A 35 -14.24 -1.45 2.15
C ALA A 35 -13.31 -2.54 1.61
N ALA A 36 -13.62 -3.05 0.42
CA ALA A 36 -12.77 -4.03 -0.24
C ALA A 36 -12.61 -3.75 -1.73
N VAL A 37 -11.42 -4.01 -2.26
CA VAL A 37 -11.15 -3.88 -3.70
C VAL A 37 -10.34 -5.07 -4.18
N SER A 38 -10.69 -5.57 -5.36
CA SER A 38 -9.88 -6.57 -6.07
C SER A 38 -9.02 -5.87 -7.11
N PHE A 39 -7.75 -6.24 -7.17
CA PHE A 39 -6.80 -5.62 -8.09
C PHE A 39 -5.74 -6.61 -8.57
N ALA A 40 -5.10 -6.28 -9.69
CA ALA A 40 -3.94 -7.01 -10.20
C ALA A 40 -2.70 -6.11 -10.07
N LEU A 41 -1.57 -6.70 -9.66
CA LEU A 41 -0.30 -5.98 -9.66
C LEU A 41 0.35 -6.08 -11.04
N PRO A 42 0.81 -4.95 -11.61
CA PRO A 42 1.67 -4.98 -12.78
C PRO A 42 2.91 -5.88 -12.57
N PRO A 43 3.36 -6.67 -13.57
CA PRO A 43 4.46 -7.62 -13.40
C PRO A 43 5.80 -6.98 -12.97
N ASP A 44 6.02 -5.74 -13.36
CA ASP A 44 7.18 -4.90 -13.00
C ASP A 44 7.19 -4.49 -11.51
N MET A 45 6.04 -4.56 -10.83
CA MET A 45 5.93 -4.39 -9.38
C MET A 45 6.44 -5.61 -8.60
N LEU A 46 6.35 -6.80 -9.20
CA LEU A 46 6.76 -8.07 -8.60
C LEU A 46 8.24 -8.39 -8.85
N THR A 47 8.86 -7.67 -9.79
CA THR A 47 10.24 -7.94 -10.20
C THR A 47 11.19 -7.27 -9.21
N GLY A 48 11.63 -8.08 -8.25
CA GLY A 48 12.83 -7.91 -7.44
C GLY A 48 13.06 -6.49 -6.96
N GLU A 49 12.36 -6.08 -5.91
CA GLU A 49 12.95 -5.78 -4.60
C GLU A 49 11.85 -6.07 -3.60
N ARG A 50 12.18 -6.82 -2.53
CA ARG A 50 11.22 -7.08 -1.46
C ARG A 50 10.65 -5.73 -1.02
N LEU A 51 9.33 -5.55 -1.13
CA LEU A 51 8.60 -4.39 -0.63
C LEU A 51 8.73 -4.39 0.91
N VAL A 52 9.93 -4.08 1.41
CA VAL A 52 10.24 -4.04 2.84
C VAL A 52 9.85 -2.65 3.31
N HIS A 53 8.63 -2.54 3.84
CA HIS A 53 8.29 -1.43 4.72
C HIS A 53 8.38 -1.90 6.17
N GLY A 54 9.08 -1.12 6.99
CA GLY A 54 9.01 -1.03 8.45
C GLY A 54 8.87 -2.33 9.26
N GLY A 55 9.99 -2.80 9.83
CA GLY A 55 9.95 -3.65 11.03
C GLY A 55 9.98 -5.17 10.78
N GLY A 56 11.13 -5.71 10.35
CA GLY A 56 11.29 -7.17 10.33
C GLY A 56 12.51 -7.64 9.56
N THR A 57 13.61 -7.86 10.28
CA THR A 57 14.86 -8.44 9.78
C THR A 57 14.64 -9.86 9.22
N ARG A 58 14.84 -10.13 7.92
CA ARG A 58 15.25 -11.49 7.44
C ARG A 58 16.14 -11.46 6.20
N ARG A 59 17.44 -11.65 6.43
CA ARG A 59 18.44 -12.41 5.65
C ARG A 59 18.28 -12.49 4.11
N GLY A 60 19.27 -11.89 3.44
CA GLY A 60 20.04 -12.43 2.33
C GLY A 60 19.38 -13.44 1.38
N ALA A 61 18.97 -12.95 0.22
CA ALA A 61 18.97 -13.72 -1.02
C ALA A 61 19.30 -12.77 -2.16
N ARG A 62 20.60 -12.66 -2.49
CA ARG A 62 21.04 -12.06 -3.75
C ARG A 62 20.67 -13.05 -4.86
N LEU A 63 19.47 -12.94 -5.41
CA LEU A 63 19.14 -13.60 -6.67
C LEU A 63 19.59 -12.68 -7.80
N ARG A 64 20.71 -13.05 -8.41
CA ARG A 64 21.25 -12.46 -9.62
C ARG A 64 20.32 -12.82 -10.78
N ASN A 65 19.35 -11.97 -11.08
CA ASN A 65 18.61 -12.02 -12.34
C ASN A 65 19.32 -11.18 -13.40
N PRO A 66 19.24 -11.57 -14.68
CA PRO A 66 19.79 -10.77 -15.78
C PRO A 66 19.15 -9.39 -15.78
N SER A 67 19.98 -8.36 -15.84
CA SER A 67 19.54 -6.97 -15.77
C SER A 67 18.53 -6.69 -16.89
N PRO A 68 17.32 -6.19 -16.59
CA PRO A 68 16.45 -5.68 -17.63
C PRO A 68 17.15 -4.51 -18.35
N THR A 69 16.96 -4.42 -19.67
CA THR A 69 17.50 -3.35 -20.54
C THR A 69 17.00 -1.96 -20.13
N THR A 70 15.91 -1.91 -19.36
CA THR A 70 15.34 -0.71 -18.75
C THR A 70 15.54 -0.79 -17.24
N PRO A 71 16.05 0.27 -16.58
CA PRO A 71 16.15 0.29 -15.13
C PRO A 71 14.76 0.10 -14.50
N PRO A 72 14.65 -0.68 -13.41
CA PRO A 72 13.37 -0.84 -12.72
C PRO A 72 12.84 0.52 -12.25
N PRO A 73 11.51 0.70 -12.22
CA PRO A 73 10.91 1.94 -11.72
C PRO A 73 11.31 2.19 -10.27
N ASP A 74 11.53 3.47 -9.94
CA ASP A 74 11.92 3.88 -8.59
C ASP A 74 10.81 3.57 -7.54
N LEU A 75 11.18 3.55 -6.26
CA LEU A 75 10.24 3.25 -5.18
C LEU A 75 9.05 4.21 -5.13
N ARG A 76 9.23 5.46 -5.56
CA ARG A 76 8.16 6.45 -5.63
C ARG A 76 7.14 6.09 -6.69
N THR A 77 7.59 5.76 -7.90
CA THR A 77 6.70 5.33 -8.99
C THR A 77 5.99 4.04 -8.60
N ARG A 78 6.73 3.10 -8.00
CA ARG A 78 6.15 1.85 -7.48
C ARG A 78 5.05 2.12 -6.43
N GLY A 79 5.35 2.94 -5.42
CA GLY A 79 4.39 3.30 -4.38
C GLY A 79 3.16 4.04 -4.91
N ARG A 80 3.35 4.95 -5.87
CA ARG A 80 2.24 5.63 -6.57
C ARG A 80 1.34 4.62 -7.27
N THR A 81 1.90 3.72 -8.08
CA THR A 81 1.12 2.72 -8.80
C THR A 81 0.32 1.83 -7.86
N LEU A 82 0.92 1.39 -6.75
CA LEU A 82 0.23 0.60 -5.73
C LEU A 82 -0.93 1.39 -5.10
N PHE A 83 -0.66 2.64 -4.70
CA PHE A 83 -1.67 3.51 -4.11
C PHE A 83 -2.84 3.73 -5.07
N GLU A 84 -2.55 4.14 -6.30
CA GLU A 84 -3.57 4.39 -7.32
C GLU A 84 -4.36 3.13 -7.66
N THR A 85 -3.79 1.94 -7.49
CA THR A 85 -4.45 0.66 -7.77
C THR A 85 -5.39 0.24 -6.64
N ILE A 86 -4.99 0.43 -5.38
CA ILE A 86 -5.78 0.06 -4.19
C ILE A 86 -6.81 1.12 -3.83
N PHE A 87 -6.44 2.40 -3.85
CA PHE A 87 -7.32 3.50 -3.44
C PHE A 87 -8.20 3.97 -4.59
N ARG A 88 -9.07 3.07 -5.05
CA ARG A 88 -10.11 3.33 -6.04
C ARG A 88 -11.49 3.15 -5.40
N ASP A 89 -12.49 3.77 -6.03
CA ASP A 89 -13.91 3.59 -5.72
C ASP A 89 -14.20 3.62 -4.21
N GLU A 90 -14.72 2.52 -3.66
CA GLU A 90 -15.15 2.39 -2.26
C GLU A 90 -14.01 2.64 -1.26
N VAL A 91 -12.81 2.11 -1.52
CA VAL A 91 -11.65 2.31 -0.63
C VAL A 91 -11.25 3.77 -0.58
N ARG A 92 -11.36 4.49 -1.70
CA ARG A 92 -11.09 5.93 -1.75
C ARG A 92 -12.16 6.73 -1.01
N SER A 93 -13.42 6.36 -1.13
CA SER A 93 -14.52 6.98 -0.38
C SER A 93 -14.32 6.82 1.14
N VAL A 94 -13.94 5.62 1.59
CA VAL A 94 -13.64 5.35 3.00
C VAL A 94 -12.43 6.15 3.48
N LEU A 95 -11.37 6.30 2.66
CA LEU A 95 -10.24 7.17 3.01
C LEU A 95 -10.65 8.63 3.21
N VAL A 96 -11.49 9.17 2.32
CA VAL A 96 -11.98 10.55 2.42
C VAL A 96 -12.87 10.73 3.65
N ALA A 97 -13.73 9.76 3.94
CA ALA A 97 -14.57 9.75 5.14
C ALA A 97 -13.71 9.74 6.42
N SER A 98 -12.72 8.85 6.51
CA SER A 98 -11.79 8.80 7.65
C SER A 98 -11.03 10.11 7.84
N GLN A 99 -10.65 10.80 6.77
CA GLN A 99 -9.97 12.10 6.85
C GLN A 99 -10.89 13.22 7.36
N SER A 100 -12.19 13.13 7.13
CA SER A 100 -13.16 14.12 7.61
C SER A 100 -13.49 14.01 9.09
N GLU A 101 -13.11 12.90 9.73
CA GLU A 101 -13.25 12.69 11.18
C GLU A 101 -12.03 13.16 11.99
N ALA A 102 -10.91 13.52 11.33
CA ALA A 102 -9.68 14.05 11.93
C ALA A 102 -9.73 15.58 12.11
#